data_AF-A0A8D8GI55-F1
#
_entry.id   AF-A0A8D8GI55-F1
#
_cell.length_a   1.000
_cell.length_b   1.000
_cell.length_c   1.000
_cell.angle_alpha   90.00
_cell.angle_beta   90.00
_cell.angle_gamma   90.00
#
_symmetry.space_group_name_H-M   'P 1'
#
loop_
_entity.id
_entity.type
_entity.pdbx_description
1 polymer ?
#
loop_
_entity_poly.entity_id
_entity_poly.type
_entity_poly.pdbx_seq_one_letter_code
_entity_poly.pdbx_strand_id
1 'polypeptide(L)'
;SAQRNRIFIPVAIVQYPFYYRGLEALNYGAIGTVLGHELTHGFDNNGRLFDKFGNMRTWWSAQTHQEYETRANCLVEQYNSYSLPEGSVNGARTLGENIADNGGVREALRAYQ
;
A
#
# COMPACT_ATOMS: atom_id res chain seq x y z
N SER A 1 9.59 2.38 -8.12
CA SER A 1 10.92 2.06 -7.55
C SER A 1 11.21 3.06 -6.45
N ALA A 2 11.41 2.56 -5.23
CA ALA A 2 11.66 3.36 -4.03
C ALA A 2 12.83 4.34 -4.20
N GLN A 3 13.84 3.97 -5.01
CA GLN A 3 15.01 4.81 -5.32
C GLN A 3 14.67 6.15 -5.98
N ARG A 4 13.53 6.25 -6.68
CA ARG A 4 13.11 7.52 -7.29
C ARG A 4 12.19 8.33 -6.40
N ASN A 5 11.63 7.71 -5.35
CA ASN A 5 10.58 8.27 -4.50
C ASN A 5 9.48 8.99 -5.31
N ARG A 6 8.82 8.25 -6.23
CA ARG A 6 7.80 8.77 -7.14
C ARG A 6 6.67 7.76 -7.32
N ILE A 7 5.46 8.27 -7.39
CA ILE A 7 4.24 7.57 -7.81
C ILE A 7 4.03 7.83 -9.30
N PHE A 8 3.62 6.82 -10.05
CA PHE A 8 3.28 6.96 -11.46
C PHE A 8 1.89 6.39 -11.72
N ILE A 9 0.98 7.23 -12.21
CA ILE A 9 -0.37 6.83 -12.57
C ILE A 9 -0.52 6.97 -14.08
N PRO A 10 -0.56 5.86 -14.84
CA PRO A 10 -0.79 5.92 -16.27
C PRO A 10 -2.17 6.54 -16.56
N VAL A 11 -2.25 7.44 -17.53
CA VAL A 11 -3.54 8.04 -17.92
C VAL A 11 -4.60 7.01 -18.31
N ALA A 12 -4.16 5.83 -18.78
CA ALA A 12 -5.03 4.71 -19.14
C ALA A 12 -5.84 4.14 -17.96
N ILE A 13 -5.47 4.39 -16.71
CA ILE A 13 -6.30 4.01 -15.54
C ILE A 13 -7.25 5.12 -15.11
N VAL A 14 -7.07 6.36 -15.60
CA VAL A 14 -7.91 7.52 -15.23
C VAL A 14 -9.15 7.59 -16.13
N GLN A 15 -9.92 6.52 -16.12
CA GLN A 15 -11.17 6.37 -16.87
C GLN A 15 -12.12 5.45 -16.09
N TYR A 16 -13.36 5.33 -16.55
CA TYR A 16 -14.32 4.39 -15.96
C TYR A 16 -13.77 2.95 -16.02
N PRO A 17 -13.89 2.14 -14.95
CA PRO A 17 -14.63 2.37 -13.70
C PRO A 17 -13.83 3.06 -12.58
N PHE A 18 -12.57 3.42 -12.80
CA PHE A 18 -11.70 3.99 -11.77
C PHE A 18 -11.94 5.48 -11.51
N TYR A 19 -12.28 6.24 -12.56
CA TYR A 19 -12.60 7.66 -12.44
C TYR A 19 -13.72 8.09 -13.40
N TYR A 20 -14.69 8.83 -12.87
CA TYR A 20 -15.69 9.55 -13.65
C TYR A 20 -16.14 10.83 -12.93
N ARG A 21 -16.45 11.89 -13.67
CA ARG A 21 -16.85 13.16 -13.07
C ARG A 21 -18.19 13.01 -12.33
N GLY A 22 -18.25 13.53 -11.09
CA GLY A 22 -19.48 13.56 -10.28
C GLY A 22 -19.80 12.27 -9.51
N LEU A 23 -18.93 11.26 -9.55
CA LEU A 23 -19.11 10.01 -8.79
C LEU A 23 -18.12 9.93 -7.62
N GLU A 24 -18.19 10.86 -6.68
CA GLU A 24 -17.17 11.02 -5.62
C GLU A 24 -16.90 9.73 -4.84
N ALA A 25 -17.93 9.10 -4.27
CA ALA A 25 -17.76 7.84 -3.52
C ALA A 25 -17.05 6.75 -4.34
N LEU A 26 -17.38 6.62 -5.64
CA LEU A 26 -16.73 5.66 -6.53
C LEU A 26 -15.30 6.07 -6.88
N ASN A 27 -15.05 7.37 -7.11
CA ASN A 27 -13.71 7.87 -7.40
C ASN A 27 -12.76 7.65 -6.22
N TYR A 28 -13.19 7.97 -4.99
CA TYR A 28 -12.38 7.71 -3.81
C TYR A 28 -12.20 6.21 -3.57
N GLY A 29 -13.28 5.41 -3.70
CA GLY A 29 -13.19 3.96 -3.55
C GLY A 29 -12.29 3.27 -4.58
N ALA A 30 -12.22 3.79 -5.82
CA ALA A 30 -11.42 3.23 -6.90
C ALA A 30 -10.07 3.94 -7.07
N ILE A 31 -10.00 5.05 -7.82
CA ILE A 31 -8.72 5.74 -8.08
C ILE A 31 -8.10 6.30 -6.78
N GLY A 32 -8.91 6.70 -5.80
CA GLY A 32 -8.42 7.13 -4.48
C GLY A 32 -7.66 6.01 -3.77
N THR A 33 -8.22 4.80 -3.75
CA THR A 33 -7.54 3.60 -3.21
C THR A 33 -6.23 3.32 -3.94
N VAL A 34 -6.21 3.40 -5.27
CA VAL A 34 -4.98 3.20 -6.07
C VAL A 34 -3.92 4.24 -5.70
N LEU A 35 -4.29 5.52 -5.58
CA LEU A 35 -3.36 6.57 -5.17
C LEU A 35 -2.83 6.35 -3.75
N GLY A 36 -3.70 5.96 -2.82
CA GLY A 36 -3.31 5.64 -1.45
C GLY A 36 -2.41 4.41 -1.37
N HIS A 37 -2.65 3.41 -2.21
CA HIS A 37 -1.83 2.20 -2.33
C HIS A 37 -0.41 2.55 -2.79
N GLU A 38 -0.28 3.30 -3.89
CA GLU A 38 1.03 3.73 -4.42
C GLU A 38 1.79 4.64 -3.45
N LEU A 39 1.08 5.48 -2.68
CA LEU A 39 1.66 6.28 -1.62
C LEU A 39 2.17 5.42 -0.47
N THR A 40 1.41 4.39 -0.09
CA THR A 40 1.74 3.49 1.01
C THR A 40 2.97 2.64 0.69
N HIS A 41 3.25 2.32 -0.58
CA HIS A 41 4.50 1.67 -0.98
C HIS A 41 5.77 2.42 -0.54
N GLY A 42 5.71 3.74 -0.32
CA GLY A 42 6.83 4.49 0.26
C GLY A 42 7.18 4.05 1.70
N PHE A 43 6.28 3.34 2.37
CA PHE A 43 6.36 2.95 3.78
C PHE A 43 6.05 1.45 4.01
N ASP A 44 5.96 0.66 2.94
CA ASP A 44 5.83 -0.79 3.02
C ASP A 44 7.13 -1.45 3.51
N ASN A 45 7.16 -2.78 3.58
CA ASN A 45 8.28 -3.53 4.13
C ASN A 45 9.61 -3.30 3.38
N ASN A 46 9.56 -2.84 2.12
CA ASN A 46 10.72 -2.46 1.32
C ASN A 46 10.93 -0.94 1.31
N GLY A 47 9.90 -0.17 0.99
CA GLY A 47 9.95 1.28 0.83
C GLY A 47 10.42 2.01 2.08
N ARG A 48 10.05 1.50 3.27
CA ARG A 48 10.51 2.04 4.57
C ARG A 48 12.03 2.07 4.72
N LEU A 49 12.78 1.29 3.94
CA LEU A 49 14.25 1.25 4.00
C LEU A 49 14.90 2.40 3.24
N PHE A 50 14.11 3.20 2.52
CA PHE A 50 14.57 4.31 1.69
C PHE A 50 14.17 5.65 2.30
N ASP A 51 15.11 6.60 2.33
CA ASP A 51 14.80 7.97 2.77
C ASP A 51 14.07 8.77 1.68
N LYS A 52 13.73 10.02 2.00
CA LYS A 52 13.03 10.94 1.09
C LYS A 52 13.73 11.19 -0.25
N PHE A 53 15.02 10.89 -0.36
CA PHE A 53 15.81 11.02 -1.58
C PHE A 53 15.97 9.70 -2.34
N GLY A 54 15.40 8.61 -1.83
CA GLY A 54 15.53 7.27 -2.41
C GLY A 54 16.85 6.58 -2.05
N ASN A 55 17.55 7.02 -0.99
CA ASN A 55 18.75 6.33 -0.52
C ASN A 55 18.36 5.25 0.49
N MET A 56 18.89 4.04 0.33
CA MET A 56 18.74 2.99 1.33
C MET A 56 19.55 3.33 2.58
N ARG A 57 18.87 3.60 3.70
CA ARG A 57 19.49 3.91 4.99
C ARG A 57 18.50 3.68 6.12
N THR A 58 19.01 3.43 7.32
CA THR A 58 18.16 3.42 8.52
C THR A 58 17.83 4.87 8.91
N TRP A 59 16.55 5.22 8.85
CA TRP A 59 16.03 6.54 9.25
C TRP A 59 14.91 6.45 10.30
N TRP A 60 14.52 5.24 10.70
CA TRP A 60 13.64 4.99 11.84
C TRP A 60 14.44 4.68 13.10
N SER A 61 13.86 5.02 14.24
CA SER A 61 14.37 4.54 15.53
C SER A 61 14.19 3.02 15.64
N ALA A 62 14.98 2.38 16.49
CA ALA A 62 14.84 0.94 16.76
C ALA A 62 13.43 0.59 17.29
N GLN A 63 12.85 1.46 18.13
CA GLN A 63 11.50 1.30 18.66
C GLN A 63 10.44 1.33 17.54
N THR A 64 10.53 2.30 16.62
CA THR A 64 9.61 2.39 15.47
C THR A 64 9.74 1.16 14.57
N HIS A 65 10.96 0.69 14.35
CA HIS A 65 11.20 -0.51 13.56
C HIS A 65 10.55 -1.74 14.20
N GLN A 66 10.69 -1.92 15.51
CA GLN A 66 10.09 -3.06 16.21
C GLN A 66 8.56 -3.03 16.17
N GLU A 67 7.95 -1.87 16.44
CA GLU A 67 6.49 -1.71 16.37
C GLU A 67 5.94 -1.94 14.96
N TYR A 68 6.69 -1.51 13.94
CA TYR A 68 6.34 -1.77 12.55
C TYR A 68 6.30 -3.27 12.24
N GLU A 69 7.36 -4.00 12.58
CA GLU A 69 7.44 -5.45 12.34
C GLU A 69 6.30 -6.20 13.05
N THR A 70 5.95 -5.81 14.27
CA THR A 70 4.79 -6.38 14.98
C THR A 70 3.50 -6.21 14.19
N ARG A 71 3.24 -5.01 13.66
CA ARG A 71 2.02 -4.74 12.87
C ARG A 71 2.04 -5.40 11.50
N ALA A 72 3.20 -5.43 10.84
CA ALA A 72 3.38 -6.11 9.56
C ALA A 72 3.16 -7.62 9.70
N ASN A 73 3.62 -8.22 10.79
CA ASN A 73 3.39 -9.64 11.08
C ASN A 73 1.90 -9.98 11.25
N CYS A 74 1.08 -9.06 11.79
CA CYS A 74 -0.37 -9.27 11.84
C CYS A 74 -0.97 -9.46 10.43
N LEU A 75 -0.50 -8.71 9.43
CA LEU A 75 -0.91 -8.90 8.03
C LEU A 75 -0.35 -10.21 7.44
N VAL A 76 0.88 -10.60 7.78
CA VAL A 76 1.42 -11.90 7.36
C VAL A 76 0.54 -13.04 7.86
N GLU A 77 0.18 -13.02 9.15
CA GLU A 77 -0.68 -14.03 9.78
C GLU A 77 -2.08 -14.03 9.16
N GLN A 78 -2.68 -12.86 9.00
CA GLN A 78 -3.99 -12.72 8.34
C GLN A 78 -3.98 -13.36 6.96
N TYR A 79 -3.01 -12.99 6.10
CA TYR A 79 -3.01 -13.46 4.71
C TYR A 79 -2.56 -14.91 4.58
N ASN A 80 -1.73 -15.45 5.49
CA ASN A 80 -1.43 -16.88 5.56
C ASN A 80 -2.66 -17.75 5.88
N SER A 81 -3.70 -17.17 6.51
CA SER A 81 -4.93 -17.90 6.80
C SER A 81 -5.84 -18.10 5.56
N TYR A 82 -5.56 -17.41 4.46
CA TYR A 82 -6.34 -17.52 3.23
C TYR A 82 -5.93 -18.73 2.39
N SER A 83 -6.92 -19.56 2.07
CA SER A 83 -6.77 -20.69 1.16
C SER A 83 -7.75 -20.56 0.00
N LEU A 84 -7.23 -20.63 -1.22
CA LEU A 84 -7.99 -20.53 -2.46
C LEU A 84 -7.95 -21.88 -3.19
N PRO A 85 -8.89 -22.16 -4.12
CA PRO A 85 -8.85 -23.37 -4.94
C PRO A 85 -7.50 -23.59 -5.65
N GLU A 86 -6.80 -22.52 -5.99
CA GLU A 86 -5.51 -22.50 -6.68
C GLU A 86 -4.32 -22.67 -5.72
N GLY A 87 -4.55 -22.61 -4.40
CA GLY A 87 -3.52 -22.77 -3.37
C GLY A 87 -3.67 -21.80 -2.20
N SER A 88 -2.82 -21.97 -1.20
CA SER A 88 -2.76 -21.07 -0.04
C SER A 88 -1.96 -19.81 -0.36
N VAL A 89 -2.42 -18.69 0.18
CA VAL A 89 -1.71 -17.42 0.07
C VAL A 89 -0.48 -17.45 0.98
N ASN A 90 0.66 -16.96 0.47
CA ASN A 90 1.85 -16.74 1.28
C ASN A 90 1.91 -15.26 1.69
N GLY A 91 1.44 -14.96 2.90
CA GLY A 91 1.34 -13.61 3.45
C GLY A 91 2.69 -12.90 3.58
N ALA A 92 3.78 -13.63 3.77
CA ALA A 92 5.12 -13.04 3.80
C ALA A 92 5.57 -12.59 2.39
N ARG A 93 5.23 -13.38 1.36
CA ARG A 93 5.53 -13.05 -0.03
C ARG A 93 4.69 -11.88 -0.55
N THR A 94 3.44 -11.76 -0.12
CA THR A 94 2.53 -10.68 -0.55
C THR A 94 2.52 -9.47 0.36
N LEU A 95 3.34 -9.44 1.42
CA LEU A 95 3.27 -8.47 2.50
C LEU A 95 3.27 -6.99 2.03
N GLY A 96 4.13 -6.64 1.07
CA GLY A 96 4.23 -5.26 0.57
C GLY A 96 2.92 -4.76 -0.04
N GLU A 97 2.35 -5.56 -0.94
CA GLU A 97 1.05 -5.31 -1.58
C GLU A 97 -0.07 -5.30 -0.55
N ASN A 98 -0.08 -6.25 0.41
CA ASN A 98 -1.09 -6.30 1.46
C ASN A 98 -1.07 -5.03 2.34
N ILE A 99 0.13 -4.54 2.70
CA ILE A 99 0.29 -3.27 3.43
C ILE A 99 -0.25 -2.11 2.58
N ALA A 100 0.12 -2.06 1.31
CA ALA A 100 -0.29 -1.01 0.39
C ALA A 100 -1.81 -0.99 0.16
N ASP A 101 -2.46 -2.14 -0.01
CA ASP A 101 -3.90 -2.26 -0.15
C ASP A 101 -4.66 -1.78 1.08
N ASN A 102 -4.26 -2.26 2.26
CA ASN A 102 -4.91 -1.88 3.53
C ASN A 102 -4.69 -0.39 3.84
N GLY A 103 -3.49 0.13 3.59
CA GLY A 103 -3.19 1.56 3.72
C GLY A 103 -3.97 2.39 2.71
N GLY A 104 -4.03 1.96 1.45
CA GLY A 104 -4.68 2.64 0.36
C GLY A 104 -6.18 2.82 0.57
N VAL A 105 -6.88 1.75 0.94
CA VAL A 105 -8.32 1.82 1.25
C VAL A 105 -8.57 2.73 2.47
N ARG A 106 -7.73 2.64 3.51
CA ARG A 106 -7.86 3.47 4.71
C ARG A 106 -7.70 4.95 4.40
N GLU A 107 -6.65 5.33 3.67
CA GLU A 107 -6.41 6.73 3.33
C GLU A 107 -7.43 7.26 2.32
N ALA A 108 -7.89 6.44 1.37
CA ALA A 108 -8.95 6.81 0.45
C ALA A 108 -10.27 7.10 1.16
N LEU A 109 -10.66 6.25 2.12
CA LEU A 109 -11.86 6.47 2.93
C LEU A 109 -11.74 7.75 3.77
N ARG A 110 -10.58 7.97 4.41
CA ARG A 110 -10.32 9.19 5.19
C ARG A 110 -10.35 10.46 4.34
N ALA A 111 -9.89 10.38 3.09
CA ALA A 111 -9.88 11.52 2.18
C ALA A 111 -11.27 11.84 1.60
N TYR A 112 -12.18 10.87 1.61
CA TYR A 112 -13.57 11.05 1.21
C TYR A 112 -14.45 11.67 2.31
N GLN A 113 -14.15 11.37 3.57
CA GLN A 113 -14.86 11.85 4.76
C GLN A 113 -14.47 13.27 5.15
#